data_AF-W1EQL3-F1
#
_entry.id   AF-W1EQL3-F1
#
_cell.length_a   1.000
_cell.length_b   1.000
_cell.length_c   1.000
_cell.angle_alpha   90.00
_cell.angle_beta   90.00
_cell.angle_gamma   90.00
#
_symmetry.space_group_name_H-M   'P 1'
#
loop_
_entity.id
_entity.type
_entity.pdbx_description
1 polymer ?
#
loop_
_entity_poly.entity_id
_entity_poly.type
_entity_poly.pdbx_seq_one_letter_code
_entity_poly.pdbx_strand_id
1 'polypeptide(L)' 'MLWGSHAQKKGAIIDKQRHHVLKAPHPSPLSAHRGFFGCNHFVLANQWLEQRGETPIDWMPVLPAESE' A
#
# COMPACT_ATOMS: atom_id res chain seq x y z
N MET A 1 -2.33 -3.30 1.31
CA MET A 1 -1.76 -3.21 -0.07
C MET A 1 -1.02 -4.51 -0.39
N LEU A 2 -1.26 -5.13 -1.55
CA LEU A 2 -0.63 -6.39 -1.95
C LEU A 2 0.13 -6.21 -3.27
N TRP A 3 1.46 -6.20 -3.20
CA TRP A 3 2.34 -5.94 -4.35
C TRP A 3 3.02 -7.21 -4.87
N GLY A 4 2.77 -7.53 -6.14
CA GLY A 4 3.31 -8.72 -6.81
C GLY A 4 2.49 -10.00 -6.61
N SER A 5 2.68 -10.97 -7.50
CA SER A 5 1.86 -12.19 -7.59
C SER A 5 1.87 -13.01 -6.30
N HIS A 6 3.00 -13.06 -5.60
CA HIS A 6 3.10 -13.79 -4.34
C HIS A 6 2.23 -13.18 -3.24
N ALA A 7 2.32 -11.86 -3.02
CA ALA A 7 1.50 -11.15 -2.04
C ALA A 7 0.01 -11.22 -2.38
N GLN A 8 -0.34 -11.09 -3.66
CA GLN A 8 -1.72 -11.19 -4.13
C GLN A 8 -2.34 -12.57 -3.92
N LYS A 9 -1.55 -13.65 -4.10
CA LYS A 9 -1.97 -15.02 -3.78
C LYS A 9 -2.22 -15.18 -2.28
N LYS A 10 -1.30 -14.70 -1.43
CA LYS A 10 -1.45 -14.77 0.03
C LYS A 10 -2.68 -14.01 0.54
N GLY A 11 -3.04 -12.89 -0.09
CA GLY A 11 -4.22 -12.12 0.27
C GLY A 11 -5.56 -12.68 -0.23
N ALA A 12 -5.60 -13.86 -0.85
CA ALA A 12 -6.85 -14.49 -1.30
C ALA A 12 -7.82 -14.81 -0.14
N ILE A 13 -7.30 -14.97 1.08
CA ILE A 13 -8.09 -15.24 2.29
C ILE A 13 -8.76 -13.99 2.89
N ILE A 14 -8.43 -12.79 2.39
CA ILE A 14 -8.93 -11.54 2.96
C ILE A 14 -10.37 -11.30 2.48
N ASP A 15 -11.29 -11.16 3.43
CA ASP A 15 -12.65 -10.71 3.16
C ASP A 15 -12.65 -9.25 2.68
N LYS A 16 -13.03 -9.04 1.42
CA LYS A 16 -13.01 -7.72 0.75
C LYS A 16 -14.22 -6.84 1.07
N GLN A 17 -15.25 -7.37 1.73
CA GLN A 17 -16.34 -6.54 2.23
C GLN A 17 -15.95 -5.89 3.56
N ARG A 18 -15.14 -6.60 4.36
CA ARG A 18 -14.65 -6.13 5.66
C ARG A 18 -13.38 -5.30 5.56
N HIS A 19 -12.51 -5.63 4.60
CA HIS A 19 -11.20 -5.00 4.43
C HIS A 19 -11.02 -4.47 3.01
N HIS A 20 -10.25 -3.39 2.87
CA HIS A 20 -9.93 -2.82 1.57
C HIS A 20 -8.61 -3.35 1.02
N VAL A 21 -8.67 -4.03 -0.13
CA VAL A 21 -7.50 -4.69 -0.75
C VAL A 21 -7.09 -3.98 -2.03
N LEU A 22 -6.03 -3.17 -1.95
CA LEU A 22 -5.35 -2.58 -3.11
C LEU A 22 -4.28 -3.52 -3.66
N LYS A 23 -4.27 -3.77 -4.98
CA LYS A 23 -3.33 -4.68 -5.66
C LYS A 23 -2.59 -3.97 -6.80
N ALA A 24 -1.28 -4.18 -6.88
CA ALA A 24 -0.45 -3.72 -7.98
C ALA A 24 0.73 -4.69 -8.21
N PRO A 25 1.46 -4.57 -9.33
CA PRO A 25 2.77 -5.20 -9.51
C PRO A 25 3.75 -4.87 -8.37
N HIS A 26 4.86 -5.61 -8.28
CA HIS A 26 5.88 -5.39 -7.26
C HIS A 26 6.71 -4.13 -7.58
N PRO A 27 7.20 -3.37 -6.57
CA PRO A 27 8.08 -2.21 -6.77
C PRO A 27 9.46 -2.51 -7.36
N SER A 28 9.84 -3.79 -7.48
CA SER A 28 11.13 -4.19 -8.08
C SER A 28 11.28 -3.60 -9.49
N PRO A 29 12.49 -3.17 -9.90
CA PRO A 29 12.74 -2.62 -11.24
C PRO A 29 12.19 -3.50 -12.37
N LEU A 30 12.21 -4.83 -12.20
CA LEU A 30 11.70 -5.80 -13.17
C LEU A 30 10.19 -5.69 -13.45
N SER A 31 9.42 -5.07 -12.56
CA SER A 31 7.96 -4.99 -12.65
C SER A 31 7.36 -3.62 -12.37
N ALA A 32 8.16 -2.65 -11.90
CA ALA A 32 7.64 -1.37 -11.43
C ALA A 32 6.88 -0.61 -12.54
N HIS A 33 7.44 -0.58 -13.75
CA HIS A 33 6.83 0.04 -14.93
C HIS A 33 5.61 -0.72 -15.49
N ARG A 34 5.37 -1.96 -15.04
CA ARG A 34 4.20 -2.74 -15.48
C ARG A 34 2.92 -2.39 -14.71
N GLY A 35 2.94 -1.33 -13.90
CA GLY A 35 1.77 -0.80 -13.20
C GLY A 35 1.94 -0.59 -11.69
N PHE A 36 3.14 -0.72 -11.11
CA PHE A 36 3.38 -0.23 -9.75
C PHE A 36 3.43 1.29 -9.74
N PHE A 37 4.23 1.89 -10.63
CA PHE A 37 4.16 3.33 -10.87
C PHE A 37 2.79 3.66 -11.47
N GLY A 38 2.13 4.68 -10.92
CA GLY A 38 0.77 5.05 -11.28
C GLY A 38 -0.33 4.30 -10.53
N CYS A 39 -0.02 3.30 -9.67
CA CYS A 39 -1.07 2.63 -8.89
C CYS A 39 -1.72 3.53 -7.83
N ASN A 40 -1.06 4.64 -7.46
CA ASN A 40 -1.53 5.64 -6.50
C ASN A 40 -1.92 5.09 -5.12
N HIS A 41 -1.39 3.92 -4.73
CA HIS A 41 -1.85 3.18 -3.56
C HIS A 41 -1.74 3.96 -2.24
N PHE A 42 -0.71 4.79 -2.05
CA PHE A 42 -0.52 5.53 -0.81
C PHE A 42 -1.63 6.58 -0.60
N VAL A 43 -2.01 7.28 -1.67
CA VAL A 43 -3.14 8.23 -1.66
C VAL A 43 -4.46 7.48 -1.48
N LEU A 44 -4.69 6.40 -2.24
CA LEU A 44 -5.91 5.59 -2.11
C LEU A 44 -6.06 4.97 -0.71
N ALA A 45 -4.95 4.61 -0.06
CA ALA A 45 -4.98 4.12 1.31
C ALA A 45 -5.46 5.21 2.29
N ASN A 46 -4.95 6.43 2.17
CA ASN A 46 -5.40 7.54 3.01
C ASN A 46 -6.85 7.93 2.72
N GLN A 47 -7.28 7.95 1.45
CA GLN A 47 -8.68 8.21 1.10
C GLN A 47 -9.64 7.20 1.76
N TRP A 48 -9.26 5.92 1.80
CA TRP A 48 -10.05 4.89 2.48
C TRP A 48 -10.11 5.11 4.00
N LEU A 49 -9.01 5.53 4.62
CA LEU A 49 -8.96 5.84 6.06
C LEU A 49 -9.81 7.07 6.40
N GLU A 50 -9.64 8.15 5.64
CA GLU A 50 -10.37 9.41 5.84
C GLU A 50 -11.88 9.23 5.70
N GLN A 51 -12.33 8.43 4.71
CA GLN A 51 -13.76 8.09 4.54
C GLN A 51 -14.36 7.36 5.76
N ARG A 52 -13.52 6.75 6.60
CA ARG A 52 -13.92 6.05 7.83
C ARG A 52 -13.71 6.91 9.08
N GLY A 53 -13.24 8.15 8.93
CA GLY A 53 -12.89 9.03 10.04
C GLY A 53 -11.59 8.62 10.74
N GLU A 54 -10.75 7.81 10.11
CA GLU A 54 -9.45 7.40 10.64
C GLU A 54 -8.36 8.39 10.21
N THR A 55 -7.32 8.56 11.05
CA THR A 55 -6.19 9.44 10.75
C THR A 55 -5.42 8.92 9.52
N PRO A 56 -5.12 9.75 8.51
CA PRO A 56 -4.33 9.34 7.37
C PRO A 56 -2.89 9.02 7.79
N ILE A 57 -2.23 8.17 7.00
CA ILE A 57 -0.82 7.85 7.23
C ILE A 57 0.05 8.95 6.64
N ASP A 58 0.95 9.50 7.45
CA ASP A 58 2.10 10.26 6.93
C ASP A 58 3.13 9.27 6.39
N TRP A 59 3.33 9.32 5.07
CA TRP A 59 4.24 8.41 4.37
C TRP A 59 5.68 8.94 4.31
N MET A 60 5.94 10.16 4.82
CA MET A 60 7.28 10.70 4.88
C MET A 60 8.05 10.05 6.05
N PRO A 61 9.12 9.27 5.79
CA PRO A 61 9.88 8.66 6.87
C PRO A 61 10.65 9.74 7.65
N VAL A 62 10.67 9.61 8.97
CA VAL A 62 11.41 10.48 9.88
C VAL A 62 12.77 9.84 10.17
N LEU A 63 13.85 10.63 10.07
CA LEU A 63 15.17 10.17 10.45
C LEU A 63 15.25 9.96 11.97
N PRO A 64 15.94 8.91 12.45
CA PRO A 64 16.17 8.75 13.87
C PRO A 64 17.00 9.93 14.41
N ALA A 65 16.77 10.29 15.68
CA ALA A 65 17.68 11.19 16.36
C ALA A 65 19.08 10.57 16.43
N GLU A 66 20.12 11.39 16.26
CA GLU A 66 21.49 10.95 16.52
C GLU A 66 21.59 10.56 18.00
N SER A 67 22.06 9.34 18.27
CA SER A 67 22.41 8.92 19.62
C SER A 67 23.71 9.60 20.01
N GLU A 68 23.68 10.44 21.05
CA GLU A 68 24.88 10.98 21.72
C GLU A 68 25.74 9.86 22.34
#